data_AF-A0A443S4D1-F1
#
_entry.id   AF-A0A443S4D1-F1
#
_cell.length_a   1.000
_cell.length_b   1.000
_cell.length_c   1.000
_cell.angle_alpha   90.00
_cell.angle_beta   90.00
_cell.angle_gamma   90.00
#
_symmetry.space_group_name_H-M   'P 1'
#
loop_
_entity.id
_entity.type
_entity.pdbx_description
1 polymer ?
#
loop_
_entity_poly.entity_id
_entity_poly.type
_entity_poly.pdbx_seq_one_letter_code
_entity_poly.pdbx_strand_id
1 'polypeptide(L)'
;MTGLCKYKHEYNESIIDVNELKEDIDNYMKSYDAYVEEERRIAKEKEGVPDEDGWITVSRHGKRSFIPNNEFVDNLILSKKRKYDKVLTNFYNFQRTQTKIEGLSSLRSKFEEDKKRLAMMKATRKFKPL
;
A
#
# COMPACT_ATOMS: atom_id res chain seq x y z
N MET A 1 -5.61 50.01 29.63
CA MET A 1 -6.59 50.53 28.66
C MET A 1 -7.81 49.62 28.65
N THR A 2 -9.03 50.15 28.74
CA THR A 2 -10.29 49.36 28.73
C THR A 2 -11.23 49.86 27.62
N GLY A 3 -12.13 48.99 27.14
CA GLY A 3 -13.15 49.34 26.13
C GLY A 3 -12.60 49.50 24.71
N LEU A 4 -13.20 50.41 23.93
CA LEU A 4 -12.90 50.60 22.49
C LEU A 4 -11.43 50.94 22.21
N CYS A 5 -10.78 51.70 23.10
CA CYS A 5 -9.37 52.06 22.96
C CYS A 5 -8.45 50.84 23.09
N LYS A 6 -8.84 49.85 23.91
CA LYS A 6 -8.13 48.57 24.01
C LYS A 6 -8.21 47.81 22.69
N TYR A 7 -9.42 47.64 22.14
CA TYR A 7 -9.62 46.92 20.89
C TYR A 7 -8.89 47.55 19.69
N LYS A 8 -8.88 48.89 19.60
CA LYS A 8 -8.12 49.59 18.54
C LYS A 8 -6.62 49.34 18.65
N HIS A 9 -6.10 49.30 19.88
CA HIS A 9 -4.69 49.03 20.14
C HIS A 9 -4.33 47.59 19.79
N GLU A 10 -5.09 46.60 20.28
CA GLU A 10 -4.89 45.18 19.99
C GLU A 10 -5.01 44.88 18.48
N TYR A 11 -5.95 45.52 17.78
CA TYR A 11 -6.09 45.38 16.34
C TYR A 11 -4.86 45.91 15.58
N ASN A 12 -4.38 47.10 15.94
CA ASN A 12 -3.19 47.66 15.31
C ASN A 12 -1.93 46.84 15.60
N GLU A 13 -1.81 46.28 16.81
CA GLU A 13 -0.71 45.36 17.17
C GLU A 13 -0.80 44.00 16.47
N SER A 14 -2.00 43.55 16.12
CA SER A 14 -2.19 42.31 15.36
C SER A 14 -1.73 42.40 13.89
N ILE A 15 -1.54 43.62 13.38
CA ILE A 15 -1.05 43.87 12.02
C ILE A 15 0.48 43.83 12.07
N ILE A 16 1.03 42.68 11.70
CA ILE A 16 2.47 42.45 11.64
C ILE A 16 2.96 42.82 10.24
N ASP A 17 4.18 43.37 10.14
CA ASP A 17 4.82 43.56 8.84
C ASP A 17 5.14 42.20 8.20
N VAL A 18 4.73 42.06 6.93
CA VAL A 18 4.85 40.79 6.21
C VAL A 18 6.32 40.41 5.97
N ASN A 19 7.22 41.40 5.89
CA ASN A 19 8.63 41.13 5.65
C ASN A 19 9.32 40.64 6.93
N GLU A 20 9.09 41.32 8.05
CA GLU A 20 9.60 40.90 9.37
C GLU A 20 9.15 39.47 9.71
N LEU A 21 7.85 39.16 9.54
CA LEU A 21 7.33 37.81 9.78
C LEU A 21 7.99 36.76 8.88
N LYS A 22 8.27 37.09 7.63
CA LYS A 22 8.96 36.16 6.72
C LYS A 22 10.40 35.92 7.15
N GLU A 23 11.12 36.95 7.55
CA GLU A 23 12.49 36.81 8.04
C GLU A 23 12.54 35.92 9.29
N ASP A 24 11.60 36.10 10.21
CA ASP A 24 11.46 35.27 11.41
C ASP A 24 11.18 33.80 11.07
N ILE A 25 10.23 33.55 10.17
CA ILE A 25 9.90 32.19 9.70
C ILE A 25 11.11 31.56 9.02
N ASP A 26 11.80 32.29 8.15
CA ASP A 26 12.95 31.78 7.42
C ASP A 26 14.11 31.46 8.37
N ASN A 27 14.34 32.30 9.39
CA ASN A 27 15.35 32.05 10.41
C ASN A 27 15.00 30.82 11.26
N TYR A 28 13.73 30.69 11.66
CA TYR A 28 13.25 29.53 12.37
C TYR A 28 13.42 28.25 11.55
N MET A 29 12.97 28.24 10.29
CA MET A 29 13.08 27.08 9.40
C MET A 29 14.53 26.67 9.15
N LYS A 30 15.44 27.63 8.95
CA LYS A 30 16.88 27.34 8.83
C LYS A 30 17.44 26.67 10.08
N SER A 31 17.08 27.17 11.26
CA SER A 31 17.53 26.58 12.53
C SER A 31 16.99 25.17 12.75
N TYR A 32 15.73 24.95 12.37
CA TYR A 32 15.07 23.65 12.49
C TYR A 32 15.66 22.63 11.52
N ASP A 33 15.88 23.01 10.26
CA ASP A 33 16.52 22.14 9.27
C ASP A 33 17.94 21.73 9.70
N ALA A 34 18.71 22.67 10.27
CA ALA A 34 20.02 22.37 10.83
C ALA A 34 19.96 21.37 11.99
N TYR A 35 19.00 21.54 12.91
CA TYR A 35 18.76 20.59 14.00
C TYR A 35 18.39 19.19 13.48
N VAL A 36 17.48 19.11 12.52
CA VAL A 36 17.01 17.84 11.95
C VAL A 36 18.13 17.10 11.19
N GLU A 37 18.98 17.81 10.45
CA GLU A 37 20.12 17.18 9.77
C GLU A 37 21.18 16.70 10.76
N GLU A 38 21.42 17.41 11.86
CA GLU A 38 22.31 16.95 12.93
C GLU A 38 21.79 15.67 13.60
N GLU A 39 20.50 15.62 13.95
CA GLU A 39 19.89 14.38 14.47
C GLU A 39 19.99 13.23 13.47
N ARG A 40 19.78 13.49 12.18
CA ARG A 40 19.94 12.48 11.14
C ARG A 40 21.38 12.00 11.04
N ARG A 41 22.37 12.90 11.18
CA ARG A 41 23.79 12.54 11.19
C ARG A 41 24.12 11.64 12.38
N ILE A 42 23.70 12.02 13.58
CA ILE A 42 23.89 11.23 14.80
C ILE A 42 23.21 9.86 14.66
N ALA A 43 22.00 9.81 14.12
CA ALA A 43 21.29 8.54 13.90
C ALA A 43 22.02 7.63 12.90
N LYS A 44 22.64 8.20 11.87
CA LYS A 44 23.46 7.46 10.90
C LYS A 44 24.78 6.97 11.50
N GLU A 45 25.40 7.76 12.37
CA GLU A 45 26.62 7.36 13.09
C GLU A 45 26.35 6.24 14.10
N LYS A 46 25.18 6.26 14.76
CA LYS A 46 24.72 5.20 15.66
C LYS A 46 24.22 3.96 14.94
N GLU A 47 23.93 4.04 13.63
CA GLU A 47 23.49 2.89 12.86
C GLU A 47 24.65 1.88 12.73
N GLY A 48 24.42 0.65 13.19
CA GLY A 48 25.39 -0.43 13.09
C GLY A 48 26.45 -0.45 14.21
N VAL A 49 26.43 0.52 15.12
CA VAL A 49 27.22 0.45 16.37
C VAL A 49 26.44 -0.41 17.38
N PRO A 50 27.01 -1.50 17.89
CA PRO A 50 26.38 -2.28 18.96
C PRO A 50 26.37 -1.48 20.27
N ASP A 51 25.24 -1.51 20.97
CA ASP A 51 25.11 -0.94 22.31
C ASP A 51 25.97 -1.70 23.34
N GLU A 52 26.03 -1.22 24.59
CA GLU A 52 26.79 -1.86 25.68
C GLU A 52 26.40 -3.33 25.92
N ASP A 53 25.14 -3.68 25.65
CA ASP A 53 24.59 -5.03 25.71
C ASP A 53 24.71 -5.82 24.37
N GLY A 54 25.40 -5.27 23.37
CA GLY A 54 25.66 -5.90 22.07
C GLY A 54 24.49 -5.89 21.08
N TRP A 55 23.41 -5.16 21.37
CA TRP A 55 22.27 -5.04 20.46
C TRP A 55 22.55 -4.00 19.38
N ILE A 56 22.11 -4.28 18.15
CA ILE A 56 22.17 -3.34 17.02
C ILE A 56 20.76 -2.80 16.80
N THR A 57 20.58 -1.49 16.98
CA THR A 57 19.30 -0.83 16.72
C THR A 57 19.02 -0.80 15.22
N VAL A 58 17.98 -1.51 14.77
CA VAL A 58 17.53 -1.49 13.38
C VAL A 58 16.76 -0.19 13.11
N SER A 59 17.39 0.74 12.40
CA SER A 59 16.74 1.96 11.92
C SER A 59 16.25 1.77 10.48
N ARG A 60 15.06 2.30 10.18
CA ARG A 60 14.52 2.26 8.81
C ARG A 60 14.93 3.52 8.07
N HIS A 61 15.85 3.35 7.14
CA HIS A 61 16.24 4.38 6.19
C HIS A 61 15.15 4.57 5.13
N GLY A 62 14.35 5.62 5.29
CA GLY A 62 13.36 6.00 4.30
C GLY A 62 12.73 7.34 4.62
N LYS A 63 12.31 8.07 3.58
CA LYS A 63 11.44 9.24 3.76
C LYS A 63 10.23 8.76 4.57
N ARG A 64 9.84 9.51 5.61
CA ARG A 64 8.50 9.39 6.20
C ARG A 64 7.54 9.76 5.07
N SER A 65 7.17 8.77 4.26
CA SER A 65 6.12 8.95 3.26
C SER A 65 4.92 9.32 4.10
N PHE A 66 4.48 10.58 3.97
CA PHE A 66 3.24 11.04 4.58
C PHE A 66 2.14 10.21 3.93
N ILE A 67 1.82 9.08 4.55
CA ILE A 67 0.68 8.28 4.18
C ILE A 67 -0.48 9.09 4.77
N PRO A 68 -1.33 9.73 3.95
CA PRO A 68 -2.45 10.47 4.50
C PRO A 68 -3.30 9.49 5.29
N ASN A 69 -3.66 9.87 6.52
CA ASN A 69 -4.59 9.12 7.37
C ASN A 69 -5.99 9.23 6.76
N ASN A 70 -6.22 8.49 5.69
CA ASN A 70 -7.47 8.42 4.95
C ASN A 70 -7.91 6.96 4.92
N GLU A 71 -9.17 6.72 5.22
CA GLU A 71 -9.82 5.41 5.17
C GLU A 71 -9.56 4.68 3.85
N PHE A 72 -9.46 5.39 2.73
CA PHE A 72 -9.15 4.78 1.42
C PHE A 72 -7.77 4.11 1.40
N VAL A 73 -6.76 4.77 1.98
CA VAL A 73 -5.38 4.27 2.00
C VAL A 73 -5.26 3.11 2.99
N ASP A 74 -5.94 3.20 4.13
CA ASP A 74 -6.01 2.12 5.11
C ASP A 74 -6.69 0.87 4.53
N ASN A 75 -7.80 1.05 3.81
CA ASN A 75 -8.48 -0.04 3.11
C ASN A 75 -7.62 -0.66 2.00
N LEU A 76 -6.83 0.14 1.28
CA LEU A 76 -5.88 -0.36 0.28
C LEU A 76 -4.75 -1.19 0.92
N ILE A 77 -4.22 -0.76 2.07
CA ILE A 77 -3.20 -1.49 2.82
C ILE A 77 -3.79 -2.80 3.38
N LEU A 78 -4.99 -2.74 3.96
CA LEU A 78 -5.70 -3.91 4.50
C LEU A 78 -6.08 -4.92 3.42
N SER A 79 -6.51 -4.46 2.24
CA SER A 79 -6.84 -5.36 1.12
C SER A 79 -5.61 -6.06 0.56
N LYS A 80 -4.45 -5.39 0.47
CA LYS A 80 -3.18 -6.03 0.09
C LYS A 80 -2.72 -7.08 1.11
N LYS A 81 -2.87 -6.82 2.41
CA LYS A 81 -2.57 -7.80 3.47
C LYS A 81 -3.49 -9.03 3.40
N ARG A 82 -4.74 -8.87 2.95
CA ARG A 82 -5.70 -9.98 2.78
C ARG A 82 -5.44 -10.85 1.55
N LYS A 83 -4.67 -10.40 0.55
CA LYS A 83 -4.37 -11.21 -0.66
C LYS A 83 -3.41 -12.39 -0.40
N TYR A 84 -2.73 -12.41 0.73
CA TYR A 84 -2.08 -13.63 1.23
C TYR A 84 -3.09 -14.38 2.07
N ASP A 85 -4.12 -14.91 1.41
CA ASP A 85 -5.07 -15.80 2.07
C ASP A 85 -4.27 -16.92 2.73
N LYS A 86 -4.40 -17.02 4.05
CA LYS A 86 -3.64 -17.93 4.93
C LYS A 86 -3.94 -19.41 4.66
N VAL A 87 -4.70 -19.71 3.61
CA VAL A 87 -5.05 -21.05 3.17
C VAL A 87 -4.19 -21.36 1.95
N LEU A 88 -3.17 -22.19 2.15
CA LEU A 88 -2.43 -22.77 1.04
C LEU A 88 -3.40 -23.62 0.22
N THR A 89 -3.90 -23.08 -0.89
CA THR A 89 -4.62 -23.89 -1.87
C THR A 89 -3.64 -24.96 -2.35
N ASN A 90 -3.99 -26.24 -2.16
CA ASN A 90 -3.10 -27.40 -2.36
C ASN A 90 -2.12 -27.70 -1.19
N PHE A 91 -2.52 -27.50 0.05
CA PHE A 91 -1.72 -27.90 1.22
C PHE A 91 -1.34 -29.40 1.17
N TYR A 92 -2.25 -30.27 0.73
CA TYR A 92 -1.99 -31.71 0.63
C TYR A 92 -1.82 -32.18 -0.81
N ASN A 93 -0.96 -33.21 -0.99
CA ASN A 93 -0.74 -33.84 -2.29
C ASN A 93 -2.02 -34.41 -2.91
N PHE A 94 -2.91 -34.98 -2.09
CA PHE A 94 -4.16 -35.54 -2.57
C PHE A 94 -5.08 -34.48 -3.20
N GLN A 95 -5.03 -33.23 -2.74
CA GLN A 95 -5.83 -32.13 -3.31
C GLN A 95 -5.42 -31.91 -4.78
N ARG A 96 -4.11 -31.89 -5.05
CA ARG A 96 -3.58 -31.75 -6.42
C ARG A 96 -3.98 -32.91 -7.32
N THR A 97 -3.90 -34.13 -6.79
CA THR A 97 -4.30 -35.34 -7.53
C THR A 97 -5.80 -35.34 -7.82
N GLN A 98 -6.62 -34.97 -6.83
CA GLN A 98 -8.07 -34.91 -6.96
C GLN A 98 -8.50 -33.88 -8.00
N THR A 99 -7.96 -32.66 -7.97
CA THR A 99 -8.27 -31.61 -8.96
C THR A 99 -7.91 -32.06 -10.38
N LYS A 100 -6.80 -32.78 -10.56
CA LYS A 100 -6.42 -33.34 -11.87
C LYS A 100 -7.40 -34.43 -12.33
N ILE A 101 -7.81 -35.32 -11.43
CA ILE A 101 -8.78 -36.39 -11.72
C ILE A 101 -10.14 -35.78 -12.11
N GLU A 102 -10.61 -34.79 -11.38
CA GLU A 102 -11.87 -34.07 -11.67
C GLU A 102 -11.81 -33.39 -13.03
N GLY A 103 -10.69 -32.72 -13.35
CA GLY A 103 -10.46 -32.12 -14.68
C GLY A 103 -10.50 -33.16 -15.81
N LEU A 104 -9.86 -34.31 -15.63
CA LEU A 104 -9.88 -35.41 -16.62
C LEU A 104 -11.28 -36.02 -16.79
N SER A 105 -12.02 -36.17 -15.69
CA SER A 105 -13.39 -36.69 -15.73
C SER A 105 -14.33 -35.75 -16.48
N SER A 106 -14.25 -34.44 -16.19
CA SER A 106 -15.00 -33.40 -16.90
C SER A 106 -14.68 -33.41 -18.41
N LEU A 107 -13.41 -33.55 -18.77
CA LEU A 107 -12.98 -33.62 -20.17
C LEU A 107 -13.54 -34.84 -20.90
N ARG A 108 -13.54 -36.02 -20.25
CA ARG A 108 -14.12 -37.25 -20.80
C ARG A 108 -15.62 -37.12 -21.04
N SER A 109 -16.37 -36.57 -20.08
CA SER A 109 -17.82 -36.34 -20.23
C SER A 109 -18.13 -35.45 -21.43
N LYS A 110 -17.43 -34.31 -21.55
CA LYS A 110 -17.60 -33.39 -22.68
C LYS A 110 -17.27 -34.03 -24.02
N PHE A 111 -16.21 -34.84 -24.06
CA PHE A 111 -15.83 -35.55 -25.28
C PHE A 111 -16.89 -36.56 -25.73
N GLU A 112 -17.50 -37.30 -24.80
CA GLU A 112 -18.59 -38.23 -25.12
C GLU A 112 -19.84 -37.51 -25.61
N GLU A 113 -20.19 -36.38 -25.01
CA GLU A 113 -21.29 -35.52 -25.46
C GLU A 113 -21.06 -35.00 -26.88
N ASP A 114 -19.84 -34.52 -27.17
CA ASP A 114 -19.48 -34.04 -28.50
C ASP A 114 -19.48 -35.17 -29.53
N LYS A 115 -19.03 -36.37 -29.16
CA LYS A 115 -19.13 -37.56 -30.02
C LYS A 115 -20.58 -37.90 -30.36
N LYS A 116 -21.49 -37.82 -29.38
CA LYS A 116 -22.94 -38.02 -29.59
C LYS A 116 -23.51 -36.94 -30.50
N ARG A 117 -23.16 -35.67 -30.27
CA ARG A 117 -23.57 -34.52 -31.10
C ARG A 117 -23.12 -34.69 -32.56
N LEU A 118 -21.86 -35.05 -32.77
CA LEU A 118 -21.29 -35.22 -34.09
C LEU A 118 -21.89 -36.43 -34.85
N ALA A 119 -22.23 -37.50 -34.13
CA ALA A 119 -22.97 -38.63 -34.71
C ALA A 119 -24.37 -38.22 -35.19
N MET A 120 -25.11 -37.45 -34.40
CA MET A 120 -26.41 -36.90 -34.79
C MET A 120 -26.30 -35.96 -36.01
N MET A 121 -25.29 -35.09 -36.04
CA MET A 121 -25.03 -34.20 -37.19
C MET A 121 -24.66 -34.97 -38.45
N LYS A 122 -23.84 -36.02 -38.34
CA LYS A 122 -23.49 -36.89 -39.47
C LYS A 122 -24.71 -37.64 -40.01
N ALA A 123 -25.58 -38.15 -39.14
CA ALA A 123 -26.79 -38.86 -39.53
C ALA A 123 -27.81 -37.95 -40.24
N THR A 124 -27.91 -36.68 -39.81
CA THR A 124 -28.82 -35.69 -40.42
C THR A 124 -28.27 -35.07 -41.70
N ARG A 125 -26.95 -35.17 -41.96
CA ARG A 125 -26.32 -34.60 -43.16
C ARG A 125 -26.72 -35.40 -44.40
N LYS A 126 -27.53 -34.79 -45.27
CA LYS A 126 -27.80 -35.30 -46.61
C LYS A 126 -26.66 -34.90 -47.55
N PHE A 127 -26.00 -35.89 -48.15
CA PHE A 127 -24.92 -35.68 -49.12
C PHE A 127 -25.48 -34.99 -50.37
N LYS A 128 -24.92 -33.83 -50.72
CA LYS A 128 -25.23 -33.11 -51.96
C LYS A 128 -23.98 -33.16 -52.85
N PRO A 129 -23.87 -34.15 -53.76
CA PRO A 129 -22.85 -34.09 -54.78
C PRO A 129 -23.14 -32.93 -55.73
N LEU A 130 -22.09 -32.31 -56.26
CA LEU A 130 -22.19 -31.37 -57.38
C LEU A 130 -22.63 -32.10 -58.64
#